data_AF-A0A0S8HYB4-F1
#
_entry.id   AF-A0A0S8HYB4-F1
#
_cell.length_a   1.000
_cell.length_b   1.000
_cell.length_c   1.000
_cell.angle_alpha   90.00
_cell.angle_beta   90.00
_cell.angle_gamma   90.00
#
_symmetry.space_group_name_H-M   'P 1'
#
loop_
_entity.id
_entity.type
_entity.pdbx_description
1 polymer ?
#
loop_
_entity_poly.entity_id
_entity_poly.type
_entity_poly.pdbx_seq_one_letter_code
_entity_poly.pdbx_strand_id
1 'polypeptide(L)'
;MIVAGIHGGYEWNTITLADQLITILPGRPDLIPQDVTLFILRSLNPDGDHRAHGIYGRANENGVDLNRNWPAYWQADWPQTGCWNLLPLTAGSSPASEPETQALMQFLLGQHVDALINYHSAALGIFSGGQPPDPASLSLAEAIAEVSDYPYPPVDTGCQYTGQLIDWASMNGIAAIDIELSTHTSTDLRQNLRILTTFLNWRR
;
A
#
# COMPACT_ATOMS: atom_id res chain seq x y z
N MET A 1 -2.87 -10.40 0.15
CA MET A 1 -3.26 -9.51 -0.97
C MET A 1 -2.15 -8.51 -1.23
N ILE A 2 -1.96 -8.12 -2.49
CA ILE A 2 -1.10 -7.00 -2.89
C ILE A 2 -1.97 -5.89 -3.47
N VAL A 3 -1.75 -4.66 -3.03
CA VAL A 3 -2.38 -3.44 -3.55
C VAL A 3 -1.30 -2.54 -4.14
N ALA A 4 -1.59 -1.96 -5.29
CA ALA A 4 -0.73 -0.98 -5.95
C ALA A 4 -1.54 0.23 -6.43
N GLY A 5 -0.85 1.31 -6.76
CA GLY A 5 -1.45 2.49 -7.38
C GLY A 5 -2.46 3.22 -6.49
N ILE A 6 -2.28 3.24 -5.16
CA ILE A 6 -3.12 4.09 -4.29
C ILE A 6 -2.89 5.57 -4.56
N HIS A 7 -1.64 5.98 -4.82
CA HIS A 7 -1.32 7.28 -5.40
C HIS A 7 -1.15 7.22 -6.93
N GLY A 8 -2.02 6.47 -7.61
CA GLY A 8 -2.22 6.44 -9.06
C GLY A 8 -0.95 6.69 -9.89
N GLY A 9 -0.97 7.79 -10.63
CA GLY A 9 0.10 8.17 -11.54
C GLY A 9 1.32 8.80 -10.85
N TYR A 10 1.22 9.23 -9.59
CA TYR A 10 2.40 9.68 -8.85
C TYR A 10 3.34 8.51 -8.54
N GLU A 11 2.77 7.33 -8.31
CA GLU A 11 3.48 6.08 -7.98
C GLU A 11 3.20 4.99 -9.01
N TRP A 12 3.12 5.37 -10.29
CA TRP A 12 2.82 4.47 -11.42
C TRP A 12 3.76 3.26 -11.52
N ASN A 13 4.95 3.34 -10.94
CA ASN A 13 5.90 2.22 -10.87
C ASN A 13 5.40 1.07 -9.99
N THR A 14 4.54 1.33 -9.01
CA THR A 14 3.86 0.29 -8.21
C THR A 14 2.88 -0.50 -9.06
N ILE A 15 2.16 0.18 -9.95
CA ILE A 15 1.25 -0.43 -10.94
C ILE A 15 2.07 -1.29 -11.92
N THR A 16 3.22 -0.77 -12.37
CA THR A 16 4.13 -1.53 -13.24
C THR A 16 4.69 -2.78 -12.54
N LEU A 17 5.00 -2.70 -11.24
CA LEU A 17 5.38 -3.88 -10.45
C LEU A 17 4.24 -4.90 -10.40
N ALA A 18 3.00 -4.46 -10.15
CA ALA A 18 1.84 -5.36 -10.16
C ALA A 18 1.65 -6.04 -11.53
N ASP A 19 1.80 -5.30 -12.64
CA ASP A 19 1.75 -5.85 -14.00
C ASP A 19 2.83 -6.91 -14.26
N GLN A 20 4.05 -6.66 -13.77
CA GLN A 20 5.15 -7.61 -13.85
C GLN A 20 4.82 -8.90 -13.06
N LEU A 21 4.28 -8.79 -11.85
CA LEU A 21 3.87 -9.95 -11.04
C LEU A 21 2.75 -10.74 -11.72
N ILE A 22 1.71 -10.06 -12.22
CA ILE A 22 0.59 -10.67 -12.97
C ILE A 22 1.10 -11.43 -14.19
N THR A 23 2.12 -10.90 -14.88
CA THR A 23 2.73 -11.54 -16.05
C THR A 23 3.58 -12.76 -15.68
N ILE A 24 4.33 -12.69 -14.58
CA ILE A 24 5.29 -13.73 -14.17
C ILE A 24 4.59 -14.95 -13.55
N LEU A 25 3.61 -14.72 -12.67
CA LEU A 25 3.06 -15.76 -11.81
C LEU A 25 2.39 -16.94 -12.54
N PRO A 26 1.67 -16.75 -13.67
CA PRO A 26 1.12 -17.87 -14.43
C PRO A 26 2.19 -18.87 -14.92
N GLY A 27 3.41 -18.40 -15.19
CA GLY A 27 4.56 -19.24 -15.58
C GLY A 27 5.37 -19.79 -14.40
N ARG A 28 5.03 -19.38 -13.17
CA ARG A 28 5.74 -19.73 -11.93
C ARG A 28 4.76 -20.11 -10.80
N PRO A 29 3.91 -21.13 -11.02
CA PRO A 29 2.95 -21.57 -10.00
C PRO A 29 3.66 -22.08 -8.73
N ASP A 30 4.94 -22.46 -8.82
CA ASP A 30 5.79 -22.84 -7.69
C ASP A 30 6.00 -21.73 -6.66
N LEU A 31 5.79 -20.46 -7.04
CA LEU A 31 5.90 -19.33 -6.12
C LEU A 31 4.68 -19.17 -5.20
N ILE A 32 3.55 -19.80 -5.51
CA ILE A 32 2.32 -19.69 -4.72
C ILE A 32 2.09 -21.02 -3.99
N PRO A 33 2.17 -21.05 -2.64
CA PRO A 33 1.83 -22.24 -1.86
C PRO A 33 0.41 -22.74 -2.15
N GLN A 34 0.22 -24.06 -2.12
CA GLN A 34 -1.07 -24.68 -2.50
C GLN A 34 -2.24 -24.30 -1.59
N ASP A 35 -1.94 -23.89 -0.35
CA ASP A 35 -2.89 -23.46 0.67
C ASP A 35 -3.13 -21.94 0.69
N VAL A 36 -2.57 -21.20 -0.27
CA VAL A 36 -2.61 -19.73 -0.31
C VAL A 36 -3.32 -19.24 -1.57
N THR A 37 -4.23 -18.28 -1.39
CA THR A 37 -4.80 -17.50 -2.51
C THR A 37 -4.18 -16.12 -2.55
N LEU A 38 -3.57 -15.76 -3.68
CA LEU A 38 -3.01 -14.43 -3.90
C LEU A 38 -3.96 -13.56 -4.74
N PHE A 39 -4.46 -12.49 -4.13
CA PHE A 39 -5.12 -11.39 -4.85
C PHE A 39 -4.14 -10.25 -5.12
N ILE A 40 -4.18 -9.70 -6.34
CA ILE A 40 -3.41 -8.51 -6.74
C ILE A 40 -4.40 -7.47 -7.27
N LEU A 41 -4.56 -6.35 -6.55
CA LEU A 41 -5.23 -5.17 -7.06
C LEU A 41 -4.20 -4.29 -7.78
N ARG A 42 -4.20 -4.35 -9.10
CA ARG A 42 -3.24 -3.67 -9.98
C ARG A 42 -3.16 -2.16 -9.76
N SER A 43 -4.31 -1.50 -9.64
CA SER A 43 -4.40 -0.05 -9.47
C SER A 43 -5.66 0.27 -8.68
N LEU A 44 -5.49 0.85 -7.49
CA LEU A 44 -6.59 1.35 -6.67
C LEU A 44 -7.11 2.72 -7.16
N ASN A 45 -6.23 3.56 -7.71
CA ASN A 45 -6.55 4.88 -8.27
C ASN A 45 -6.29 4.93 -9.79
N PRO A 46 -7.15 4.29 -10.62
CA PRO A 46 -6.98 4.30 -12.07
C PRO A 46 -7.16 5.69 -12.69
N ASP A 47 -7.96 6.57 -12.08
CA ASP A 47 -8.19 7.93 -12.57
C ASP A 47 -6.91 8.77 -12.43
N GLY A 48 -6.23 8.68 -11.28
CA GLY A 48 -4.93 9.32 -11.06
C GLY A 48 -3.84 8.79 -12.00
N ASP A 49 -3.81 7.49 -12.25
CA ASP A 49 -2.90 6.83 -13.22
C ASP A 49 -3.09 7.38 -14.63
N HIS A 50 -4.35 7.39 -15.10
CA HIS A 50 -4.70 7.90 -16.43
C HIS A 50 -4.44 9.41 -16.57
N ARG A 51 -4.64 10.20 -15.50
CA ARG A 51 -4.52 11.66 -15.55
C ARG A 51 -3.10 12.11 -15.86
N ALA A 52 -2.11 11.63 -15.12
CA ALA A 52 -0.72 12.02 -15.31
C ALA A 52 0.25 11.13 -14.53
N HIS A 53 1.37 10.74 -15.18
CA HIS A 53 2.50 10.17 -14.45
C HIS A 53 3.32 11.30 -13.80
N GLY A 54 3.18 11.47 -12.49
CA GLY A 54 3.80 12.54 -11.70
C GLY A 54 2.84 13.12 -10.65
N ILE A 55 3.20 14.27 -10.07
CA ILE A 55 2.52 14.84 -8.90
C ILE A 55 1.00 15.05 -9.09
N TYR A 56 0.54 15.30 -10.32
CA TYR A 56 -0.87 15.50 -10.64
C TYR A 56 -1.68 14.19 -10.65
N GLY A 57 -1.02 13.04 -10.68
CA GLY A 57 -1.64 11.72 -10.62
C GLY A 57 -1.78 11.14 -9.21
N ARG A 58 -1.40 11.89 -8.16
CA ARG A 58 -1.46 11.40 -6.77
C ARG A 58 -2.88 11.16 -6.28
N ALA A 59 -3.75 12.16 -6.43
CA ALA A 59 -5.13 12.10 -5.95
C ALA A 59 -6.06 11.43 -6.96
N ASN A 60 -7.19 10.93 -6.47
CA ASN A 60 -8.28 10.43 -7.33
C ASN A 60 -9.01 11.58 -8.05
N GLU A 61 -10.12 11.29 -8.74
CA GLU A 61 -10.87 12.28 -9.52
C GLU A 61 -11.53 13.39 -8.68
N ASN A 62 -11.75 13.15 -7.39
CA ASN A 62 -12.29 14.15 -6.46
C ASN A 62 -11.21 14.99 -5.77
N GLY A 63 -9.93 14.84 -6.14
CA GLY A 63 -8.83 15.54 -5.47
C GLY A 63 -8.54 15.03 -4.05
N VAL A 64 -8.96 13.80 -3.75
CA VAL A 64 -8.74 13.15 -2.46
C VAL A 64 -7.45 12.33 -2.50
N ASP A 65 -6.64 12.45 -1.45
CA ASP A 65 -5.57 11.50 -1.17
C ASP A 65 -6.18 10.21 -0.61
N LEU A 66 -6.22 9.15 -1.41
CA LEU A 66 -6.83 7.88 -0.99
C LEU A 66 -6.15 7.29 0.24
N ASN A 67 -4.86 7.54 0.49
CA ASN A 67 -4.19 7.09 1.72
C ASN A 67 -4.33 8.08 2.88
N ARG A 68 -5.34 8.96 2.82
CA ARG A 68 -5.89 9.74 3.94
C ARG A 68 -7.39 9.52 4.14
N ASN A 69 -8.02 8.69 3.30
CA ASN A 69 -9.48 8.55 3.26
C ASN A 69 -10.02 7.37 4.10
N TRP A 70 -9.20 6.61 4.81
CA TRP A 70 -9.65 5.41 5.51
C TRP A 70 -10.20 5.70 6.91
N PRO A 71 -11.18 4.94 7.45
CA PRO A 71 -11.71 5.12 8.80
C PRO A 71 -10.76 4.60 9.90
N ALA A 72 -9.50 5.05 9.88
CA ALA A 72 -8.49 4.76 10.90
C ALA A 72 -7.77 6.04 11.27
N TYR A 73 -8.09 6.59 12.44
CA TYR A 73 -7.54 7.87 12.92
C TYR A 73 -7.72 9.02 11.91
N TRP A 74 -8.79 8.96 11.12
CA TRP A 74 -9.09 9.91 10.04
C TRP A 74 -9.22 11.33 10.59
N GLN A 75 -8.71 12.30 9.84
CA GLN A 75 -8.86 13.73 10.12
C GLN A 75 -9.25 14.44 8.84
N ALA A 76 -10.24 15.33 8.91
CA ALA A 76 -10.65 16.15 7.78
C ALA A 76 -9.50 17.04 7.29
N ASP A 77 -8.82 17.67 8.24
CA ASP A 77 -7.60 18.44 8.05
C ASP A 77 -6.45 17.70 8.75
N TRP A 78 -5.50 17.15 7.99
CA TRP A 78 -4.35 16.46 8.55
C TRP A 78 -3.08 17.32 8.49
N PRO A 79 -2.13 17.13 9.43
CA PRO A 79 -0.85 17.82 9.38
C PRO A 79 -0.05 17.47 8.12
N GLN A 80 0.40 18.49 7.40
CA GLN A 80 1.19 18.32 6.18
C GLN A 80 2.71 18.38 6.45
N THR A 81 3.13 18.80 7.64
CA THR A 81 4.55 18.87 8.02
C THR A 81 5.17 17.48 7.97
N GLY A 82 6.29 17.34 7.26
CA GLY A 82 6.95 16.05 7.05
C GLY A 82 6.24 15.11 6.07
N CYS A 83 5.02 15.44 5.64
CA CYS A 83 4.20 14.66 4.71
C CYS A 83 4.22 15.25 3.28
N TRP A 84 3.31 14.78 2.43
CA TRP A 84 3.02 15.38 1.13
C TRP A 84 2.64 16.87 1.23
N ASN A 85 3.34 17.72 0.47
CA ASN A 85 3.09 19.16 0.43
C ASN A 85 3.26 19.80 -0.97
N LEU A 86 3.39 18.98 -2.02
CA LEU A 86 3.66 19.49 -3.38
C LEU A 86 2.41 20.06 -4.07
N LEU A 87 1.24 19.52 -3.74
CA LEU A 87 -0.06 19.98 -4.24
C LEU A 87 -1.13 19.87 -3.13
N PRO A 88 -2.12 20.77 -3.10
CA PRO A 88 -3.21 20.69 -2.14
C PRO A 88 -4.09 19.48 -2.43
N LEU A 89 -4.31 18.64 -1.42
CA LEU A 89 -5.21 17.49 -1.46
C LEU A 89 -6.17 17.56 -0.27
N THR A 90 -7.25 16.79 -0.31
CA THR A 90 -8.15 16.58 0.84
C THR A 90 -8.16 15.11 1.30
N ALA A 91 -8.68 14.84 2.50
CA ALA A 91 -8.84 13.49 3.04
C ALA A 91 -10.21 12.90 2.70
N GLY A 92 -10.97 13.58 1.82
CA GLY A 92 -12.38 13.33 1.56
C GLY A 92 -13.30 14.13 2.46
N SER A 93 -14.60 14.07 2.17
CA SER A 93 -15.64 14.76 2.96
C SER A 93 -15.98 14.07 4.28
N SER A 94 -15.63 12.78 4.38
CA SER A 94 -15.77 11.91 5.54
C SER A 94 -14.80 10.74 5.38
N PRO A 95 -14.50 9.95 6.43
CA PRO A 95 -13.81 8.69 6.23
C PRO A 95 -14.61 7.79 5.27
N ALA A 96 -13.91 7.07 4.42
CA ALA A 96 -14.42 6.25 3.34
C ALA A 96 -15.40 6.98 2.39
N SER A 97 -15.21 8.29 2.17
CA SER A 97 -16.04 9.02 1.21
C SER A 97 -15.83 8.57 -0.24
N GLU A 98 -14.64 8.05 -0.57
CA GLU A 98 -14.27 7.73 -1.94
C GLU A 98 -14.70 6.31 -2.34
N PRO A 99 -15.24 6.13 -3.57
CA PRO A 99 -15.70 4.83 -4.04
C PRO A 99 -14.58 3.79 -4.12
N GLU A 100 -13.34 4.20 -4.43
CA GLU A 100 -12.17 3.33 -4.48
C GLU A 100 -11.87 2.74 -3.09
N THR A 101 -11.88 3.58 -2.06
CA THR A 101 -11.72 3.18 -0.66
C THR A 101 -12.83 2.19 -0.26
N GLN A 102 -14.10 2.54 -0.53
CA GLN A 102 -15.24 1.69 -0.20
C GLN A 102 -15.16 0.32 -0.88
N ALA A 103 -14.78 0.27 -2.17
CA ALA A 103 -14.67 -0.96 -2.92
C ALA A 103 -13.59 -1.89 -2.34
N LEU A 104 -12.41 -1.36 -2.01
CA LEU A 104 -11.35 -2.15 -1.41
C LEU A 104 -11.70 -2.60 0.02
N MET A 105 -12.36 -1.76 0.83
CA MET A 105 -12.86 -2.17 2.15
C MET A 105 -13.79 -3.39 2.05
N GLN A 106 -14.78 -3.33 1.14
CA GLN A 106 -15.72 -4.44 0.92
C GLN A 106 -15.01 -5.71 0.45
N PHE A 107 -14.03 -5.57 -0.45
CA PHE A 107 -13.25 -6.70 -0.94
C PHE A 107 -12.43 -7.37 0.17
N LEU A 108 -11.69 -6.59 0.96
CA LEU A 108 -10.83 -7.10 2.03
C LEU A 108 -11.63 -7.89 3.07
N LEU A 109 -12.78 -7.36 3.48
CA LEU A 109 -13.66 -8.03 4.44
C LEU A 109 -14.39 -9.23 3.82
N GLY A 110 -14.86 -9.11 2.57
CA GLY A 110 -15.61 -10.16 1.89
C GLY A 110 -14.77 -11.36 1.46
N GLN A 111 -13.47 -11.17 1.20
CA GLN A 111 -12.53 -12.25 0.89
C GLN A 111 -11.77 -12.76 2.12
N HIS A 112 -12.04 -12.21 3.32
CA HIS A 112 -11.34 -12.56 4.56
C HIS A 112 -9.82 -12.53 4.40
N VAL A 113 -9.27 -11.41 3.89
CA VAL A 113 -7.84 -11.29 3.62
C VAL A 113 -7.04 -11.33 4.93
N ASP A 114 -6.11 -12.27 5.06
CA ASP A 114 -5.28 -12.41 6.28
C ASP A 114 -4.13 -11.40 6.36
N ALA A 115 -3.51 -11.09 5.22
CA ALA A 115 -2.34 -10.23 5.13
C ALA A 115 -2.33 -9.37 3.85
N LEU A 116 -1.76 -8.18 3.92
CA LEU A 116 -1.77 -7.16 2.87
C LEU A 116 -0.42 -6.43 2.74
N ILE A 117 0.10 -6.36 1.52
CA ILE A 117 1.15 -5.40 1.15
C ILE A 117 0.49 -4.32 0.30
N ASN A 118 0.67 -3.06 0.67
CA ASN A 118 0.31 -1.92 -0.14
C ASN A 118 1.58 -1.20 -0.60
N TYR A 119 1.86 -1.25 -1.91
CA TYR A 119 3.06 -0.63 -2.46
C TYR A 119 2.84 0.86 -2.71
N HIS A 120 3.80 1.66 -2.24
CA HIS A 120 3.96 3.09 -2.50
C HIS A 120 5.32 3.36 -3.16
N SER A 121 5.60 4.62 -3.48
CA SER A 121 6.96 5.08 -3.74
C SER A 121 7.13 6.56 -3.31
N ALA A 122 8.29 7.02 -2.83
CA ALA A 122 9.57 6.33 -2.82
C ALA A 122 10.40 6.51 -1.54
N ALA A 123 11.23 5.50 -1.26
CA ALA A 123 12.40 5.51 -0.39
C ALA A 123 12.18 5.72 1.13
N LEU A 124 10.93 5.70 1.60
CA LEU A 124 10.66 5.87 3.03
C LEU A 124 10.78 4.55 3.83
N GLY A 125 10.81 3.39 3.18
CA GLY A 125 11.00 2.09 3.82
C GLY A 125 9.73 1.26 3.99
N ILE A 126 9.71 0.44 5.04
CA ILE A 126 8.59 -0.46 5.37
C ILE A 126 7.87 0.09 6.60
N PHE A 127 6.56 0.28 6.49
CA PHE A 127 5.70 0.72 7.59
C PHE A 127 4.76 -0.40 7.99
N SER A 128 4.68 -0.70 9.28
CA SER A 128 3.68 -1.60 9.86
C SER A 128 2.40 -0.86 10.16
N GLY A 129 1.25 -1.44 9.82
CA GLY A 129 -0.05 -0.88 10.20
C GLY A 129 -0.32 -0.97 11.71
N GLY A 130 -1.15 -0.03 12.19
CA GLY A 130 -1.53 0.11 13.59
C GLY A 130 -0.85 1.30 14.25
N GLN A 131 -1.59 1.99 15.13
CA GLN A 131 -1.03 3.04 15.99
C GLN A 131 -1.44 2.78 17.45
N PRO A 132 -0.56 2.23 18.32
CA PRO A 132 0.78 1.69 18.00
C PRO A 132 0.71 0.48 17.04
N PRO A 133 1.85 0.07 16.43
CA PRO A 133 1.88 -1.05 15.49
C PRO A 133 1.16 -2.30 16.00
N ASP A 134 0.30 -2.87 15.16
CA ASP A 134 -0.33 -4.16 15.43
C ASP A 134 0.74 -5.26 15.45
N PRO A 135 0.73 -6.21 16.41
CA PRO A 135 1.75 -7.25 16.50
C PRO A 135 1.91 -8.10 15.23
N ALA A 136 0.82 -8.40 14.51
CA ALA A 136 0.89 -9.20 13.29
C ALA A 136 1.44 -8.37 12.12
N SER A 137 1.02 -7.10 11.99
CA SER A 137 1.59 -6.16 11.03
C SER A 137 3.07 -5.89 11.29
N LEU A 138 3.49 -5.80 12.55
CA LEU A 138 4.88 -5.65 12.95
C LEU A 138 5.71 -6.89 12.59
N SER A 139 5.23 -8.09 12.95
CA SER A 139 5.90 -9.35 12.58
C SER A 139 6.05 -9.52 11.07
N LEU A 140 5.02 -9.13 10.30
CA LEU A 140 5.10 -9.13 8.84
C LEU A 140 6.15 -8.14 8.33
N ALA A 141 6.18 -6.91 8.86
CA ALA A 141 7.17 -5.89 8.47
C ALA A 141 8.61 -6.37 8.73
N GLU A 142 8.87 -6.96 9.90
CA GLU A 142 10.18 -7.51 10.27
C GLU A 142 10.60 -8.64 9.32
N ALA A 143 9.71 -9.60 9.05
CA ALA A 143 9.99 -10.71 8.14
C ALA A 143 10.30 -10.24 6.70
N ILE A 144 9.61 -9.20 6.22
CA ILE A 144 9.89 -8.60 4.91
C ILE A 144 11.20 -7.82 4.92
N ALA A 145 11.48 -7.08 6.01
CA ALA A 145 12.72 -6.33 6.16
C ALA A 145 13.96 -7.24 6.06
N GLU A 146 13.93 -8.44 6.65
CA GLU A 146 15.04 -9.42 6.61
C GLU A 146 15.45 -9.86 5.19
N VAL A 147 14.57 -9.74 4.20
CA VAL A 147 14.81 -10.21 2.82
C VAL A 147 14.91 -9.07 1.79
N SER A 148 14.83 -7.82 2.25
CA SER A 148 14.77 -6.62 1.42
C SER A 148 15.86 -5.62 1.77
N ASP A 149 16.14 -4.71 0.83
CA ASP A 149 17.06 -3.60 1.05
C ASP A 149 16.31 -2.30 1.42
N TYR A 150 15.00 -2.37 1.67
CA TYR A 150 14.19 -1.21 2.09
C TYR A 150 14.53 -0.78 3.52
N PRO A 151 14.57 0.54 3.81
CA PRO A 151 14.77 1.01 5.17
C PRO A 151 13.76 0.40 6.16
N TYR A 152 14.26 -0.16 7.25
CA TYR A 152 13.47 -0.61 8.38
C TYR A 152 14.28 -0.45 9.69
N PRO A 153 13.79 0.33 10.68
CA PRO A 153 12.57 1.14 10.68
C PRO A 153 12.54 2.16 9.52
N PRO A 154 11.34 2.63 9.12
CA PRO A 154 11.21 3.57 8.02
C PRO A 154 11.86 4.92 8.35
N VAL A 155 12.17 5.70 7.33
CA VAL A 155 12.74 7.04 7.48
C VAL A 155 11.72 7.95 8.16
N ASP A 156 12.10 8.48 9.33
CA ASP A 156 11.27 9.44 10.06
C ASP A 156 11.38 10.83 9.42
N THR A 157 10.30 11.27 8.78
CA THR A 157 10.18 12.61 8.21
C THR A 157 9.44 13.59 9.13
N GLY A 158 8.97 13.12 10.29
CA GLY A 158 8.04 13.84 11.16
C GLY A 158 6.59 13.88 10.64
N CYS A 159 6.26 13.12 9.59
CA CYS A 159 4.90 13.03 9.08
C CYS A 159 3.97 12.37 10.10
N GLN A 160 2.83 13.01 10.38
CA GLN A 160 1.74 12.37 11.10
C GLN A 160 0.81 11.67 10.11
N TYR A 161 0.83 10.34 10.11
CA TYR A 161 -0.02 9.55 9.25
C TYR A 161 -1.42 9.36 9.87
N THR A 162 -2.45 9.63 9.08
CA THR A 162 -3.86 9.54 9.47
C THR A 162 -4.66 8.97 8.30
N GLY A 163 -5.74 8.25 8.58
CA GLY A 163 -6.64 7.74 7.54
C GLY A 163 -5.94 6.82 6.52
N GLN A 164 -4.96 6.01 6.94
CA GLN A 164 -4.23 5.11 6.05
C GLN A 164 -4.92 3.76 5.87
N LEU A 165 -4.67 3.13 4.72
CA LEU A 165 -5.15 1.78 4.42
C LEU A 165 -4.63 0.75 5.43
N ILE A 166 -3.33 0.75 5.73
CA ILE A 166 -2.70 -0.29 6.54
C ILE A 166 -3.12 -0.23 8.01
N ASP A 167 -3.41 0.96 8.53
CA ASP A 167 -3.96 1.16 9.87
C ASP A 167 -5.39 0.62 9.95
N TRP A 168 -6.23 0.95 8.97
CA TRP A 168 -7.59 0.44 8.91
C TRP A 168 -7.63 -1.08 8.74
N ALA A 169 -6.77 -1.63 7.88
CA ALA A 169 -6.65 -3.07 7.69
C ALA A 169 -6.26 -3.77 9.02
N SER A 170 -5.29 -3.22 9.74
CA SER A 170 -4.85 -3.72 11.05
C SER A 170 -5.99 -3.69 12.09
N MET A 171 -6.77 -2.61 12.15
CA MET A 171 -7.97 -2.52 13.01
C MET A 171 -9.03 -3.60 12.71
N ASN A 172 -9.04 -4.13 11.49
CA ASN A 172 -9.95 -5.19 11.06
C ASN A 172 -9.29 -6.58 11.09
N GLY A 173 -8.15 -6.72 11.78
CA GLY A 173 -7.49 -8.00 11.98
C GLY A 173 -6.75 -8.51 10.76
N ILE A 174 -6.32 -7.64 9.84
CA ILE A 174 -5.50 -7.95 8.66
C ILE A 174 -4.07 -7.49 8.95
N ALA A 175 -3.08 -8.38 8.85
CA ALA A 175 -1.68 -7.97 8.97
C ALA A 175 -1.29 -7.14 7.73
N ALA A 176 -0.98 -5.86 7.90
CA ALA A 176 -0.85 -4.93 6.79
C ALA A 176 0.43 -4.10 6.88
N ILE A 177 1.12 -3.97 5.75
CA ILE A 177 2.32 -3.13 5.63
C ILE A 177 2.26 -2.25 4.39
N ASP A 178 2.84 -1.05 4.49
CA ASP A 178 3.20 -0.23 3.34
C ASP A 178 4.67 -0.53 3.00
N ILE A 179 4.98 -0.66 1.71
CA ILE A 179 6.36 -0.74 1.20
C ILE A 179 6.59 0.38 0.21
N GLU A 180 7.60 1.20 0.48
CA GLU A 180 7.98 2.34 -0.36
C GLU A 180 9.14 1.95 -1.28
N LEU A 181 8.85 1.80 -2.58
CA LEU A 181 9.85 1.42 -3.60
C LEU A 181 11.02 2.41 -3.63
N SER A 182 12.19 1.99 -4.09
CA SER A 182 13.43 2.77 -3.96
C SER A 182 13.41 4.11 -4.69
N THR A 183 12.65 4.21 -5.78
CA THR A 183 12.44 5.43 -6.57
C THR A 183 11.01 5.47 -7.10
N HIS A 184 10.62 6.59 -7.72
CA HIS A 184 9.35 6.70 -8.47
C HIS A 184 9.38 6.03 -9.86
N THR A 185 10.46 5.33 -10.22
CA THR A 185 10.64 4.74 -11.57
C THR A 185 11.05 3.28 -11.55
N SER A 186 11.78 2.83 -10.53
CA SER A 186 12.17 1.43 -10.36
C SER A 186 11.02 0.63 -9.78
N THR A 187 10.80 -0.58 -10.27
CA THR A 187 9.86 -1.54 -9.66
C THR A 187 10.53 -2.40 -8.59
N ASP A 188 11.87 -2.35 -8.49
CA ASP A 188 12.68 -3.19 -7.61
C ASP A 188 12.35 -4.70 -7.72
N LEU A 189 11.93 -5.14 -8.90
CA LEU A 189 11.33 -6.46 -9.14
C LEU A 189 12.13 -7.61 -8.53
N ARG A 190 13.46 -7.57 -8.61
CA ARG A 190 14.31 -8.65 -8.08
C ARG A 190 14.12 -8.86 -6.58
N GLN A 191 14.09 -7.78 -5.78
CA GLN A 191 13.85 -7.92 -4.34
C GLN A 191 12.36 -8.17 -4.06
N ASN A 192 11.46 -7.57 -4.82
CA ASN A 192 10.02 -7.79 -4.64
C ASN A 192 9.57 -9.22 -4.95
N LEU A 193 10.31 -9.98 -5.77
CA LEU A 193 10.11 -11.43 -5.91
C LEU A 193 10.55 -12.23 -4.68
N ARG A 194 11.60 -11.79 -3.96
CA ARG A 194 11.99 -12.40 -2.67
C ARG A 194 10.96 -12.09 -1.59
N ILE A 195 10.53 -10.83 -1.52
CA ILE A 195 9.46 -10.34 -0.63
C ILE A 195 8.18 -11.13 -0.88
N LEU A 196 7.78 -11.33 -2.14
CA LEU A 196 6.60 -12.14 -2.48
C LEU A 196 6.69 -13.55 -1.89
N THR A 197 7.86 -14.18 -2.01
CA THR A 197 8.08 -15.53 -1.47
C THR A 197 7.92 -15.54 0.05
N THR A 198 8.54 -14.59 0.76
CA THR A 198 8.38 -14.46 2.22
C THR A 198 6.93 -14.17 2.60
N PHE A 199 6.28 -13.24 1.91
CA PHE A 199 4.90 -12.84 2.16
C PHE A 199 3.91 -14.00 2.04
N LEU A 200 4.03 -14.82 0.99
CA LEU A 200 3.13 -15.95 0.76
C LEU A 200 3.36 -17.11 1.75
N ASN A 201 4.58 -17.22 2.30
CA ASN A 201 4.92 -18.22 3.32
C ASN A 201 4.79 -17.69 4.76
N TRP A 202 4.56 -16.39 4.94
CA TRP A 202 4.36 -15.81 6.26
C TRP A 202 3.09 -16.38 6.90
N ARG A 203 3.15 -16.59 8.21
CA ARG A 203 2.07 -17.11 9.02
C ARG A 203 1.97 -16.26 10.28
N ARG A 204 0.73 -15.88 10.61
CA ARG A 204 0.39 -15.17 11.83
C ARG A 204 0.65 -16.03 13.07
#